data_AF-A0A7H1J1B2-F1
#
_entry.id   AF-A0A7H1J1B2-F1
#
_cell.length_a   1.000
_cell.length_b   1.000
_cell.length_c   1.000
_cell.angle_alpha   90.00
_cell.angle_beta   90.00
_cell.angle_gamma   90.00
#
_symmetry.space_group_name_H-M   'P 1'
#
loop_
_entity.id
_entity.type
_entity.pdbx_description
1 polymer ?
#
loop_
_entity_poly.entity_id
_entity_poly.type
_entity_poly.pdbx_seq_one_letter_code
_entity_poly.pdbx_strand_id
1 'polypeptide(L)'
;MLVTNEITQMAKAIVTQLPILNGISNSDEHQQALILLEDLIEHYDDNLIIIEALSNVIARYEDESADFDAFNKRQIALNSAAEN
;
A
#
# COMPACT_ATOMS: atom_id res chain seq x y z
N MET A 1 29.05 8.24 14.07
CA MET A 1 27.77 8.99 13.96
C MET A 1 26.79 8.04 13.30
N LEU A 2 25.68 7.75 13.94
CA LEU A 2 24.81 6.62 13.57
C LEU A 2 24.13 6.88 12.23
N VAL A 3 24.17 5.87 11.35
CA VAL A 3 23.48 5.76 10.04
C VAL A 3 21.99 6.09 10.15
N THR A 4 21.42 6.08 11.35
CA THR A 4 20.03 6.42 11.65
C THR A 4 19.61 7.83 11.18
N ASN A 5 20.48 8.85 11.26
CA ASN A 5 20.12 10.19 10.79
C ASN A 5 19.95 10.24 9.27
N GLU A 6 20.88 9.62 8.53
CA GLU A 6 20.83 9.54 7.07
C GLU A 6 19.61 8.74 6.59
N ILE A 7 19.35 7.58 7.21
CA ILE A 7 18.15 6.79 6.94
C ILE A 7 16.86 7.59 7.22
N THR A 8 16.83 8.33 8.34
CA THR A 8 15.67 9.16 8.68
C THR A 8 15.45 10.28 7.65
N GLN A 9 16.52 10.87 7.12
CA GLN A 9 16.41 11.89 6.06
C GLN A 9 15.92 11.30 4.74
N MET A 10 16.42 10.12 4.35
CA MET A 10 15.94 9.42 3.15
C MET A 10 14.45 9.08 3.26
N ALA A 11 14.02 8.51 4.39
CA ALA A 11 12.61 8.21 4.63
C ALA A 11 11.73 9.46 4.55
N LYS A 12 12.16 10.57 5.17
CA LYS A 12 11.45 11.85 5.08
C LYS A 12 11.36 12.37 3.65
N ALA A 13 12.43 12.26 2.87
CA ALA A 13 12.44 12.68 1.47
C ALA A 13 11.44 11.87 0.64
N ILE A 14 11.42 10.54 0.83
CA ILE A 14 10.48 9.64 0.17
C ILE A 14 9.04 10.01 0.53
N VAL A 15 8.72 10.11 1.81
CA VAL A 15 7.35 10.43 2.27
C VAL A 15 6.91 11.83 1.83
N THR A 16 7.83 12.78 1.73
CA THR A 16 7.51 14.12 1.21
C THR A 16 7.16 14.08 -0.29
N GLN A 17 7.83 13.23 -1.08
CA GLN A 17 7.56 13.08 -2.51
C GLN A 17 6.36 12.17 -2.79
N LEU A 18 6.12 11.18 -1.92
CA LEU A 18 5.05 10.20 -2.02
C LEU A 18 4.21 10.20 -0.72
N PRO A 19 3.39 11.25 -0.47
CA PRO A 19 2.60 11.35 0.76
C PRO A 19 1.63 10.19 0.97
N ILE A 20 1.23 9.54 -0.13
CA ILE A 20 0.34 8.38 -0.14
C ILE A 20 0.87 7.21 0.69
N LEU A 21 2.19 7.12 0.91
CA LEU A 21 2.79 6.10 1.77
C LEU A 21 2.40 6.25 3.25
N ASN A 22 1.88 7.41 3.68
CA ASN A 22 1.35 7.58 5.04
C ASN A 22 -0.04 6.97 5.22
N GLY A 23 -0.79 6.74 4.13
CA GLY A 23 -2.16 6.27 4.18
C GLY A 23 -2.98 6.74 3.00
N ILE A 24 -4.10 6.04 2.80
CA ILE A 24 -5.16 6.36 1.84
C ILE A 24 -6.41 6.62 2.65
N SER A 25 -7.10 7.73 2.39
CA SER A 25 -8.23 8.20 3.18
C SER A 25 -9.56 8.13 2.42
N ASN A 26 -9.51 7.95 1.09
CA ASN A 26 -10.67 7.98 0.21
C ASN A 26 -10.40 7.22 -1.09
N SER A 27 -11.46 7.00 -1.87
CA SER A 27 -11.42 6.24 -3.12
C SER A 27 -10.56 6.91 -4.20
N ASP A 28 -10.47 8.25 -4.25
CA ASP A 28 -9.63 8.95 -5.23
C ASP A 28 -8.14 8.70 -4.95
N GLU A 29 -7.72 8.78 -3.69
CA GLU A 29 -6.37 8.42 -3.25
C GLU A 29 -6.08 6.94 -3.50
N HIS A 30 -7.05 6.05 -3.26
CA HIS A 30 -6.90 4.63 -3.57
C HIS A 30 -6.64 4.39 -5.05
N GLN A 31 -7.41 5.04 -5.93
CA GLN A 31 -7.22 4.95 -7.37
C GLN A 31 -5.85 5.50 -7.80
N GLN A 32 -5.39 6.60 -7.20
CA GLN A 32 -4.05 7.13 -7.46
C GLN A 32 -2.95 6.16 -7.01
N ALA A 33 -3.14 5.47 -5.88
CA ALA A 33 -2.21 4.44 -5.41
C ALA A 33 -2.11 3.28 -6.40
N LEU A 34 -3.24 2.84 -6.96
CA LEU A 34 -3.28 1.77 -7.96
C LEU A 34 -2.55 2.17 -9.25
N ILE A 35 -2.80 3.37 -9.77
CA ILE A 35 -2.11 3.89 -10.97
C ILE A 35 -0.59 3.96 -10.73
N LEU A 36 -0.19 4.49 -9.57
CA LEU A 36 1.23 4.56 -9.22
C LEU A 36 1.85 3.16 -9.11
N LEU A 37 1.14 2.20 -8.53
CA LEU A 37 1.61 0.81 -8.43
C LEU A 37 1.83 0.20 -9.81
N GLU A 38 0.91 0.43 -10.75
CA GLU A 38 1.04 0.00 -12.15
C GLU A 38 2.31 0.57 -12.81
N ASP A 39 2.54 1.89 -12.68
CA ASP A 39 3.72 2.55 -13.22
C ASP A 39 5.02 2.00 -12.60
N LEU A 40 5.04 1.77 -11.28
CA LEU A 40 6.23 1.28 -10.59
C LEU A 40 6.61 -0.16 -11.00
N ILE A 41 5.62 -0.99 -11.33
CA ILE A 41 5.83 -2.38 -11.77
C ILE A 41 6.58 -2.45 -13.12
N GLU A 42 6.51 -1.42 -13.97
CA GLU A 42 7.28 -1.36 -15.22
C GLU A 42 8.80 -1.48 -14.98
N HIS A 43 9.27 -1.02 -13.82
CA HIS A 43 10.64 -1.14 -13.34
C HIS A 43 10.69 -1.86 -11.98
N TYR A 44 10.11 -3.07 -11.95
CA TYR A 44 9.90 -3.85 -10.73
C TYR A 44 11.13 -3.97 -9.82
N ASP A 45 12.28 -4.41 -10.36
CA ASP A 45 13.49 -4.64 -9.56
C ASP A 45 14.03 -3.35 -8.92
N ASP A 46 13.92 -2.22 -9.63
CA ASP A 46 14.39 -0.91 -9.15
C ASP A 46 13.43 -0.33 -8.10
N ASN A 47 12.14 -0.66 -8.19
CA ASN A 47 11.07 -0.08 -7.39
C ASN A 47 10.57 -0.99 -6.27
N LEU A 48 11.15 -2.18 -6.08
CA LEU A 48 10.64 -3.22 -5.18
C LEU A 48 10.26 -2.70 -3.78
N ILE A 49 11.13 -1.89 -3.16
CA ILE A 49 10.89 -1.36 -1.82
C ILE A 49 9.65 -0.45 -1.79
N ILE A 50 9.45 0.37 -2.81
CA ILE A 50 8.29 1.28 -2.89
C ILE A 50 7.03 0.49 -3.24
N ILE A 51 7.14 -0.49 -4.14
CA ILE A 51 6.04 -1.41 -4.48
C ILE A 51 5.53 -2.13 -3.23
N GLU A 52 6.42 -2.69 -2.41
CA GLU A 52 6.06 -3.35 -1.16
C GLU A 52 5.39 -2.37 -0.17
N ALA A 53 5.98 -1.19 0.01
CA ALA A 53 5.41 -0.17 0.90
C ALA A 53 4.02 0.27 0.44
N LEU A 54 3.84 0.57 -0.84
CA LEU A 54 2.58 1.03 -1.42
C LEU A 54 1.51 -0.06 -1.38
N SER A 55 1.87 -1.30 -1.71
CA SER A 55 0.96 -2.46 -1.64
C SER A 55 0.41 -2.66 -0.23
N ASN A 56 1.24 -2.50 0.80
CA ASN A 56 0.80 -2.59 2.19
C ASN A 56 -0.16 -1.45 2.58
N VAL A 57 0.01 -0.26 2.03
CA VAL A 57 -0.91 0.86 2.28
C VAL A 57 -2.25 0.63 1.59
N ILE A 58 -2.24 0.15 0.34
CA ILE A 58 -3.45 -0.21 -0.42
C ILE A 58 -4.22 -1.30 0.32
N ALA A 59 -3.55 -2.40 0.69
CA ALA A 59 -4.19 -3.52 1.39
C ALA A 59 -4.83 -3.08 2.71
N ARG A 60 -4.14 -2.24 3.50
CA ARG A 60 -4.71 -1.70 4.75
C ARG A 60 -5.97 -0.88 4.49
N TYR A 61 -5.99 -0.06 3.46
CA TYR A 61 -7.19 0.71 3.10
C TYR A 61 -8.33 -0.21 2.66
N GLU A 62 -8.06 -1.21 1.83
CA GLU A 62 -9.06 -2.18 1.35
C GLU A 62 -9.62 -3.05 2.49
N ASP A 63 -8.82 -3.38 3.50
CA ASP A 63 -9.27 -4.14 4.67
C ASP A 63 -10.20 -3.31 5.58
N GLU A 64 -9.96 -2.00 5.69
CA GLU A 64 -10.66 -1.12 6.64
C GLU A 64 -11.81 -0.30 6.02
N SER A 65 -11.81 -0.11 4.69
CA SER A 65 -12.76 0.73 3.99
C SER A 65 -14.14 0.06 3.84
N ALA A 66 -15.19 0.83 4.13
CA ALA A 66 -16.58 0.40 3.99
C ALA A 66 -16.95 0.02 2.54
N ASP A 67 -16.21 0.54 1.55
CA ASP A 67 -16.43 0.21 0.14
C ASP A 67 -16.10 -1.26 -0.17
N PHE A 68 -15.23 -1.88 0.63
CA PHE A 68 -14.74 -3.26 0.45
C PHE A 68 -15.37 -4.27 1.43
N ASP A 69 -16.18 -3.82 2.38
CA ASP A 69 -16.84 -4.64 3.40
C ASP A 69 -17.51 -5.91 2.85
N ALA A 70 -18.28 -5.76 1.77
CA ALA A 70 -19.03 -6.86 1.16
C ALA A 70 -18.08 -7.89 0.52
N PHE A 71 -17.01 -7.42 -0.10
CA PHE A 71 -15.96 -8.24 -0.67
C PHE A 71 -15.20 -9.00 0.43
N ASN A 72 -14.75 -8.28 1.47
CA ASN A 72 -13.99 -8.84 2.59
C ASN A 72 -14.80 -9.93 3.32
N LYS A 73 -16.09 -9.70 3.57
CA LYS A 73 -17.00 -10.72 4.16
C LYS A 73 -17.11 -11.98 3.29
N ARG A 74 -17.17 -11.83 1.96
CA ARG A 74 -17.22 -12.97 1.03
C ARG A 74 -15.90 -13.74 1.04
N GLN A 75 -14.76 -13.05 1.05
CA GLN A 75 -13.44 -13.68 1.10
C GLN A 75 -13.26 -14.51 2.38
N ILE A 76 -13.66 -13.98 3.53
CA ILE A 76 -13.63 -14.72 4.81
C ILE A 76 -14.48 -16.00 4.71
N ALA A 77 -15.70 -15.90 4.19
CA ALA A 77 -16.59 -17.06 4.03
C ALA A 77 -15.99 -18.14 3.11
N LEU A 78 -15.32 -17.75 2.03
CA LEU A 78 -14.65 -18.68 1.12
C LEU A 78 -13.45 -19.36 1.78
N ASN A 79 -12.60 -18.62 2.49
CA ASN A 79 -11.45 -19.19 3.18
C ASN A 79 -11.88 -20.21 4.24
N SER A 80 -12.91 -19.89 5.03
CA SER A 80 -13.43 -20.84 6.03
C SER A 80 -14.01 -22.11 5.39
N ALA A 81 -14.56 -22.03 4.19
CA ALA A 81 -15.08 -23.20 3.48
C ALA A 81 -13.97 -24.09 2.89
N ALA A 82 -12.79 -23.53 2.57
CA ALA A 82 -11.65 -24.28 2.04
C ALA A 82 -10.85 -25.04 3.12
N GLU A 83 -11.00 -24.66 4.39
CA GLU A 83 -10.32 -25.26 5.54
C GLU A 83 -11.12 -26.42 6.20
N ASN A 84 -12.33 -26.72 5.72
CA ASN A 84 -13.19 -27.82 6.18
C ASN A 84 -13.28 -28.96 5.13
#